data_AF-A0A8X7VM08-F1
#
_entry.id   AF-A0A8X7VM08-F1
#
_cell.length_a   1.000
_cell.length_b   1.000
_cell.length_c   1.000
_cell.angle_alpha   90.00
_cell.angle_beta   90.00
_cell.angle_gamma   90.00
#
_symmetry.space_group_name_H-M   'P 1'
#
loop_
_entity.id
_entity.type
_entity.pdbx_description
1 polymer ?
#
loop_
_entity_poly.entity_id
_entity_poly.type
_entity_poly.pdbx_seq_one_letter_code
_entity_poly.pdbx_strand_id
1 'polypeptide(L)'
;MKYGAIGDGISDDTSAFQKAWDSACNGSSKMGSVYVPSGKAFLLNSLHFRGPCKLKPFLFTMDGEMKAQSDPNKWQKGENGIIPWLIFDRMEGLVISGRGLLDGQGKGWWDIHCRDHPGPMMTFSNCRNVILKSLRFRNSAQSHVLVMGSQNVLIKDIKIKSPEVSPNTDGVHITSSSAVSITHTDFATGDDCVSIGDQVHNLSVTFVNCGPGHGVSVGSLGRGGTEVAVEDILVAHVNFTGTTNGARIKTWPGGTGYVRGIEFFDIRFTSVQNPIIIDQFYGCAPNCVQTEKAVHIEKVKYMKMSGTSRTEVAMKLECSGKNACSNVFMRDIDLSPANGIDSVTSLCSFVQGSTQGTIRPSSCIQ
;
A
#
# COMPACT_ATOMS: atom_id res chain seq x y z
N MET A 1 6.75 10.21 -29.01
CA MET A 1 6.66 10.74 -30.40
C MET A 1 7.81 10.31 -31.29
N LYS A 2 9.09 10.65 -31.00
CA LYS A 2 10.25 10.29 -31.84
C LYS A 2 10.37 8.79 -32.19
N TYR A 3 9.84 7.93 -31.34
CA TYR A 3 9.88 6.46 -31.49
C TYR A 3 8.58 5.87 -32.07
N GLY A 4 7.72 6.70 -32.67
CA GLY A 4 6.51 6.27 -33.39
C GLY A 4 5.22 6.28 -32.58
N ALA A 5 5.24 6.73 -31.31
CA ALA A 5 4.01 6.86 -30.52
C ALA A 5 3.07 7.91 -31.12
N ILE A 6 1.78 7.61 -31.19
CA ILE A 6 0.70 8.46 -31.73
C ILE A 6 0.14 9.37 -30.63
N GLY A 7 -0.10 8.82 -29.43
CA GLY A 7 -0.55 9.61 -28.28
C GLY A 7 -1.99 10.12 -28.39
N ASP A 8 -2.87 9.35 -29.03
CA ASP A 8 -4.32 9.62 -29.17
C ASP A 8 -5.19 8.93 -28.09
N GLY A 9 -4.59 8.07 -27.26
CA GLY A 9 -5.24 7.30 -26.21
C GLY A 9 -6.05 6.09 -26.71
N ILE A 10 -5.90 5.74 -27.99
CA ILE A 10 -6.63 4.67 -28.68
C ILE A 10 -5.65 3.69 -29.35
N SER A 11 -4.65 4.22 -30.04
CA SER A 11 -3.62 3.43 -30.72
C SER A 11 -2.67 2.81 -29.71
N ASP A 12 -2.26 1.55 -29.94
CA ASP A 12 -1.29 0.87 -29.08
C ASP A 12 0.11 1.48 -29.24
N ASP A 13 0.54 2.21 -28.22
CA ASP A 13 1.82 2.93 -28.19
C ASP A 13 2.93 2.13 -27.47
N THR A 14 2.66 0.88 -27.06
CA THR A 14 3.56 0.04 -26.24
C THR A 14 4.94 -0.11 -26.87
N SER A 15 5.00 -0.47 -28.16
CA SER A 15 6.28 -0.66 -28.87
C SER A 15 7.12 0.63 -28.92
N ALA A 16 6.47 1.79 -29.05
CA ALA A 16 7.15 3.07 -29.08
C ALA A 16 7.72 3.44 -27.71
N PHE A 17 7.03 3.10 -26.61
CA PHE A 17 7.54 3.28 -25.25
C PHE A 17 8.74 2.39 -24.97
N GLN A 18 8.68 1.11 -25.36
CA GLN A 18 9.81 0.19 -25.19
C GLN A 18 11.05 0.68 -25.95
N LYS A 19 10.90 1.09 -27.22
CA LYS A 19 12.00 1.65 -28.02
C LYS A 19 12.59 2.93 -27.40
N ALA A 20 11.73 3.81 -26.88
CA ALA A 20 12.17 5.02 -26.20
C ALA A 20 12.98 4.71 -24.94
N TRP A 21 12.50 3.75 -24.13
CA TRP A 21 13.20 3.26 -22.95
C TRP A 21 14.55 2.65 -23.31
N ASP A 22 14.60 1.69 -24.23
CA ASP A 22 15.82 0.97 -24.60
C ASP A 22 16.90 1.93 -25.11
N SER A 23 16.49 2.91 -25.91
CA SER A 23 17.38 3.95 -26.43
C SER A 23 17.90 4.86 -25.31
N ALA A 24 17.05 5.27 -24.37
CA ALA A 24 17.44 6.12 -23.25
C ALA A 24 18.31 5.38 -22.22
N CYS A 25 18.04 4.10 -21.97
CA CYS A 25 18.70 3.28 -20.96
C CYS A 25 20.10 2.83 -21.39
N ASN A 26 20.28 2.56 -22.69
CA ASN A 26 21.55 2.10 -23.27
C ASN A 26 22.38 3.22 -23.91
N GLY A 27 21.80 4.40 -24.08
CA GLY A 27 22.41 5.54 -24.78
C GLY A 27 23.63 6.13 -24.07
N SER A 28 24.38 6.93 -24.83
CA SER A 28 25.58 7.65 -24.37
C SER A 28 25.33 9.13 -24.08
N SER A 29 24.06 9.53 -23.94
CA SER A 29 23.69 10.91 -23.58
C SER A 29 24.22 11.29 -22.20
N LYS A 30 24.18 12.59 -21.85
CA LYS A 30 24.56 13.04 -20.49
C LYS A 30 23.56 12.58 -19.42
N MET A 31 22.33 12.25 -19.81
CA MET A 31 21.25 11.79 -18.94
C MET A 31 20.31 10.85 -19.70
N GLY A 32 19.87 9.77 -19.06
CA GLY A 32 18.85 8.86 -19.60
C GLY A 32 17.47 9.39 -19.23
N SER A 33 16.62 9.64 -20.22
CA SER A 33 15.27 10.15 -19.95
C SER A 33 14.21 9.66 -20.92
N VAL A 34 13.01 9.36 -20.39
CA VAL A 34 11.77 9.17 -21.15
C VAL A 34 10.80 10.29 -20.76
N TYR A 35 10.13 10.88 -21.75
CA TYR A 35 9.16 11.96 -21.54
C TYR A 35 7.80 11.61 -22.15
N VAL A 36 6.77 11.63 -21.31
CA VAL A 36 5.35 11.49 -21.70
C VAL A 36 4.74 12.91 -21.73
N PRO A 37 4.53 13.49 -22.93
CA PRO A 37 4.19 14.90 -23.07
C PRO A 37 2.77 15.23 -22.63
N SER A 38 2.60 16.46 -22.10
CA SER A 38 1.28 17.03 -21.82
C SER A 38 0.40 17.12 -23.07
N GLY A 39 -0.91 17.01 -22.90
CA GLY A 39 -1.89 17.04 -23.99
C GLY A 39 -1.95 15.78 -24.85
N LYS A 40 -1.25 14.71 -24.45
CA LYS A 40 -1.27 13.39 -25.10
C LYS A 40 -1.74 12.31 -24.15
N ALA A 41 -2.39 11.29 -24.69
CA ALA A 41 -2.79 10.08 -23.97
C ALA A 41 -2.23 8.86 -24.70
N PHE A 42 -1.67 7.89 -23.98
CA PHE A 42 -1.02 6.72 -24.60
C PHE A 42 -1.71 5.46 -24.08
N LEU A 43 -2.30 4.66 -24.98
CA LEU A 43 -2.79 3.33 -24.63
C LEU A 43 -1.61 2.38 -24.63
N LEU A 44 -1.38 1.73 -23.49
CA LEU A 44 -0.21 0.87 -23.26
C LEU A 44 -0.65 -0.47 -22.70
N ASN A 45 -0.11 -1.54 -23.29
CA ASN A 45 -0.12 -2.88 -22.72
C ASN A 45 1.06 -3.03 -21.73
N SER A 46 1.34 -4.26 -21.30
CA SER A 46 2.42 -4.52 -20.35
C SER A 46 3.78 -4.02 -20.87
N LEU A 47 4.52 -3.34 -20.00
CA LEU A 47 5.84 -2.79 -20.25
C LEU A 47 6.80 -3.24 -19.14
N HIS A 48 7.90 -3.87 -19.54
CA HIS A 48 8.96 -4.30 -18.62
C HIS A 48 10.22 -3.48 -18.87
N PHE A 49 10.36 -2.42 -18.09
CA PHE A 49 11.49 -1.51 -18.07
C PHE A 49 12.63 -2.10 -17.22
N ARG A 50 13.58 -2.77 -17.89
CA ARG A 50 14.72 -3.42 -17.25
C ARG A 50 15.92 -2.50 -17.15
N GLY A 51 16.50 -2.44 -15.95
CA GLY A 51 17.84 -1.92 -15.70
C GLY A 51 18.90 -3.03 -15.60
N PRO A 52 20.14 -2.68 -15.20
CA PRO A 52 20.57 -1.32 -14.86
C PRO A 52 20.74 -0.45 -16.12
N CYS A 53 20.29 0.80 -16.05
CA CYS A 53 20.62 1.80 -17.08
C CYS A 53 21.99 2.41 -16.82
N LYS A 54 22.69 2.80 -17.90
CA LYS A 54 24.06 3.31 -17.81
C LYS A 54 24.14 4.64 -17.06
N LEU A 55 23.13 5.48 -17.20
CA LEU A 55 23.09 6.85 -16.69
C LEU A 55 22.19 6.93 -15.45
N LYS A 56 22.68 7.61 -14.42
CA LYS A 56 21.98 7.82 -13.14
C LYS A 56 22.07 9.31 -12.76
N PRO A 57 20.95 9.97 -12.38
CA PRO A 57 19.61 9.41 -12.32
C PRO A 57 19.01 9.15 -13.72
N PHE A 58 18.15 8.14 -13.82
CA PHE A 58 17.28 7.94 -14.98
C PHE A 58 15.96 8.68 -14.75
N LEU A 59 15.59 9.59 -15.65
CA LEU A 59 14.38 10.40 -15.52
C LEU A 59 13.22 9.83 -16.34
N PHE A 60 12.12 9.53 -15.68
CA PHE A 60 10.85 9.24 -16.34
C PHE A 60 9.89 10.40 -16.05
N THR A 61 9.82 11.36 -16.98
CA THR A 61 8.96 12.54 -16.82
C THR A 61 7.60 12.28 -17.44
N MET A 62 6.53 12.45 -16.66
CA MET A 62 5.17 12.17 -17.07
C MET A 62 4.25 13.36 -16.85
N ASP A 63 3.91 14.07 -17.93
CA ASP A 63 2.97 15.20 -17.92
C ASP A 63 1.68 14.93 -18.71
N GLY A 64 1.67 13.87 -19.52
CA GLY A 64 0.49 13.37 -20.24
C GLY A 64 -0.28 12.28 -19.47
N GLU A 65 -1.11 11.54 -20.20
CA GLU A 65 -1.88 10.41 -19.69
C GLU A 65 -1.33 9.08 -20.22
N MET A 66 -1.21 8.07 -19.35
CA MET A 66 -0.98 6.68 -19.73
C MET A 66 -2.22 5.89 -19.33
N LYS A 67 -2.74 5.07 -20.24
CA LYS A 67 -3.96 4.29 -20.04
C LYS A 67 -3.65 2.82 -20.27
N ALA A 68 -4.11 1.97 -19.38
CA ALA A 68 -4.02 0.53 -19.53
C ALA A 68 -5.10 -0.01 -20.49
N GLN A 69 -4.96 -1.24 -20.97
CA GLN A 69 -6.00 -1.92 -21.73
C GLN A 69 -7.23 -2.21 -20.84
N SER A 70 -8.40 -1.68 -21.22
CA SER A 70 -9.63 -1.83 -20.43
C SER A 70 -10.31 -3.19 -20.55
N ASP A 71 -10.05 -3.93 -21.63
CA ASP A 71 -10.65 -5.24 -21.87
C ASP A 71 -9.74 -6.37 -21.36
N PRO A 72 -10.13 -7.12 -20.31
CA PRO A 72 -9.35 -8.25 -19.79
C PRO A 72 -8.93 -9.27 -20.85
N ASN A 73 -9.74 -9.47 -21.90
CA ASN A 73 -9.45 -10.44 -22.95
C ASN A 73 -8.32 -10.01 -23.88
N LYS A 74 -8.03 -8.71 -23.95
CA LYS A 74 -6.95 -8.14 -24.76
C LYS A 74 -5.64 -7.99 -23.97
N TRP A 75 -5.65 -8.32 -22.69
CA TRP A 75 -4.47 -8.21 -21.85
C TRP A 75 -3.45 -9.31 -22.15
N GLN A 76 -2.17 -8.95 -22.09
CA GLN A 76 -1.08 -9.88 -22.38
C GLN A 76 -0.97 -10.97 -21.31
N LYS A 77 -0.85 -12.23 -21.77
CA LYS A 77 -0.63 -13.41 -20.92
C LYS A 77 0.78 -13.94 -21.17
N GLY A 78 1.54 -14.13 -20.10
CA GLY A 78 2.80 -14.87 -20.11
C GLY A 78 2.61 -16.32 -19.66
N GLU A 79 3.72 -17.05 -19.54
CA GLU A 79 3.73 -18.47 -19.14
C GLU A 79 3.07 -18.72 -17.78
N ASN A 80 3.18 -17.75 -16.86
CA ASN A 80 2.64 -17.84 -15.49
C ASN A 80 1.36 -17.01 -15.27
N GLY A 81 0.64 -16.69 -16.36
CA GLY A 81 -0.61 -15.92 -16.29
C GLY A 81 -0.46 -14.47 -16.74
N ILE A 82 -1.30 -13.60 -16.20
CA ILE A 82 -1.47 -12.22 -16.69
C ILE A 82 -0.31 -11.35 -16.20
N ILE A 83 0.29 -10.57 -17.11
CA ILE A 83 1.50 -9.79 -16.81
C ILE A 83 1.13 -8.42 -16.22
N PRO A 84 1.74 -7.97 -15.10
CA PRO A 84 1.53 -6.62 -14.57
C PRO A 84 1.79 -5.51 -15.58
N TRP A 85 1.19 -4.34 -15.36
CA TRP A 85 1.17 -3.30 -16.40
C TRP A 85 2.53 -2.61 -16.57
N LEU A 86 3.03 -1.89 -15.56
CA LEU A 86 4.30 -1.17 -15.65
C LEU A 86 5.29 -1.77 -14.65
N ILE A 87 6.33 -2.43 -15.13
CA ILE A 87 7.33 -3.09 -14.29
C ILE A 87 8.67 -2.39 -14.48
N PHE A 88 9.17 -1.74 -13.43
CA PHE A 88 10.54 -1.23 -13.34
C PHE A 88 11.36 -2.22 -12.54
N ASP A 89 12.36 -2.83 -13.17
CA ASP A 89 13.09 -3.97 -12.62
C ASP A 89 14.59 -3.70 -12.59
N ARG A 90 15.23 -3.92 -11.44
CA ARG A 90 16.67 -3.69 -11.21
C ARG A 90 17.13 -2.28 -11.59
N MET A 91 16.32 -1.28 -11.26
CA MET A 91 16.66 0.12 -11.46
C MET A 91 17.51 0.66 -10.32
N GLU A 92 18.45 1.55 -10.63
CA GLU A 92 19.22 2.29 -9.64
C GLU A 92 19.22 3.77 -9.98
N GLY A 93 18.68 4.62 -9.09
CA GLY A 93 18.57 6.06 -9.34
C GLY A 93 17.44 6.43 -10.31
N LEU A 94 16.27 5.81 -10.18
CA LEU A 94 15.10 6.13 -11.01
C LEU A 94 14.28 7.27 -10.40
N VAL A 95 13.98 8.29 -11.19
CA VAL A 95 13.08 9.39 -10.80
C VAL A 95 11.90 9.43 -11.75
N ILE A 96 10.72 9.01 -11.28
CA ILE A 96 9.45 9.17 -11.97
C ILE A 96 8.74 10.39 -11.41
N SER A 97 8.48 11.39 -12.25
CA SER A 97 7.86 12.65 -11.79
C SER A 97 7.09 13.36 -12.90
N GLY A 98 6.26 14.34 -12.53
CA GLY A 98 5.52 15.18 -13.46
C GLY A 98 4.13 15.48 -12.90
N ARG A 99 3.17 15.82 -13.75
CA ARG A 99 1.76 16.07 -13.35
C ARG A 99 0.74 15.19 -14.08
N GLY A 100 1.24 14.14 -14.73
CA GLY A 100 0.47 13.23 -15.55
C GLY A 100 -0.50 12.35 -14.76
N LEU A 101 -1.26 11.56 -15.52
CA LEU A 101 -2.27 10.63 -15.02
C LEU A 101 -2.00 9.21 -15.52
N LEU A 102 -1.90 8.26 -14.61
CA LEU A 102 -1.98 6.84 -14.91
C LEU A 102 -3.41 6.35 -14.66
N ASP A 103 -4.07 5.84 -15.70
CA ASP A 103 -5.40 5.24 -15.62
C ASP A 103 -5.34 3.74 -15.91
N GLY A 104 -5.57 2.92 -14.88
CA GLY A 104 -5.55 1.47 -15.00
C GLY A 104 -6.78 0.87 -15.68
N GLN A 105 -7.82 1.67 -15.92
CA GLN A 105 -9.08 1.23 -16.52
C GLN A 105 -9.66 -0.06 -15.89
N GLY A 106 -9.49 -0.21 -14.57
CA GLY A 106 -9.68 -1.46 -13.83
C GLY A 106 -11.09 -2.05 -13.80
N LYS A 107 -12.11 -1.34 -14.26
CA LYS A 107 -13.52 -1.78 -14.13
C LYS A 107 -13.79 -3.16 -14.70
N GLY A 108 -13.28 -3.46 -15.89
CA GLY A 108 -13.47 -4.77 -16.51
C GLY A 108 -12.87 -5.92 -15.69
N TRP A 109 -11.85 -5.65 -14.87
CA TRP A 109 -11.25 -6.62 -13.97
C TRP A 109 -12.07 -6.83 -12.70
N TRP A 110 -12.64 -5.76 -12.13
CA TRP A 110 -13.45 -5.83 -10.91
C TRP A 110 -14.73 -6.66 -11.05
N ASP A 111 -15.20 -6.85 -12.29
CA ASP A 111 -16.37 -7.67 -12.62
C ASP A 111 -16.03 -9.17 -12.77
N ILE A 112 -14.75 -9.57 -12.62
CA ILE A 112 -14.30 -10.97 -12.65
C ILE A 112 -13.60 -11.37 -11.34
N HIS A 113 -13.18 -12.64 -11.24
CA HIS A 113 -12.57 -13.16 -10.01
C HIS A 113 -11.19 -12.51 -9.78
N CYS A 114 -10.90 -12.05 -8.56
CA CYS A 114 -9.67 -11.31 -8.23
C CYS A 114 -8.35 -12.06 -8.49
N ARG A 115 -8.42 -13.39 -8.61
CA ARG A 115 -7.27 -14.26 -8.96
C ARG A 115 -6.85 -14.09 -10.42
N ASP A 116 -7.75 -13.58 -11.26
CA ASP A 116 -7.55 -13.33 -12.67
C ASP A 116 -7.17 -11.87 -12.93
N HIS A 117 -6.86 -11.08 -11.90
CA HIS A 117 -6.38 -9.70 -12.10
C HIS A 117 -4.92 -9.68 -12.60
N PRO A 118 -4.51 -8.66 -13.38
CA PRO A 118 -3.15 -8.55 -13.93
C PRO A 118 -2.06 -8.26 -12.89
N GLY A 119 -2.42 -8.14 -11.61
CA GLY A 119 -1.51 -7.67 -10.57
C GLY A 119 -1.39 -6.14 -10.54
N PRO A 120 -0.33 -5.59 -9.91
CA PRO A 120 -0.22 -4.17 -9.64
C PRO A 120 -0.05 -3.33 -10.91
N MET A 121 -0.57 -2.10 -10.89
CA MET A 121 -0.42 -1.13 -11.98
C MET A 121 1.04 -0.73 -12.21
N MET A 122 1.78 -0.40 -11.15
CA MET A 122 3.18 -0.02 -11.21
C MET A 122 3.99 -0.82 -10.20
N THR A 123 5.00 -1.53 -10.66
CA THR A 123 5.87 -2.36 -9.81
C THR A 123 7.31 -1.85 -9.86
N PHE A 124 7.89 -1.59 -8.69
CA PHE A 124 9.33 -1.45 -8.48
C PHE A 124 9.87 -2.77 -7.93
N SER A 125 10.57 -3.52 -8.76
CA SER A 125 11.13 -4.83 -8.43
C SER A 125 12.65 -4.72 -8.34
N ASN A 126 13.22 -5.10 -7.20
CA ASN A 126 14.67 -5.12 -6.98
C ASN A 126 15.36 -3.78 -7.28
N CYS A 127 14.70 -2.67 -6.98
CA CYS A 127 15.18 -1.33 -7.31
C CYS A 127 15.90 -0.67 -6.12
N ARG A 128 16.79 0.28 -6.40
CA ARG A 128 17.50 1.09 -5.41
C ARG A 128 17.43 2.57 -5.75
N ASN A 129 17.26 3.43 -4.74
CA ASN A 129 17.24 4.89 -4.92
C ASN A 129 16.14 5.31 -5.92
N VAL A 130 14.88 5.01 -5.60
CA VAL A 130 13.73 5.35 -6.44
C VAL A 130 13.01 6.56 -5.86
N ILE A 131 12.62 7.50 -6.73
CA ILE A 131 11.73 8.60 -6.39
C ILE A 131 10.52 8.53 -7.32
N LEU A 132 9.34 8.36 -6.74
CA LEU A 132 8.04 8.52 -7.41
C LEU A 132 7.35 9.76 -6.83
N LYS A 133 7.07 10.77 -7.65
CA LYS A 133 6.44 12.00 -7.13
C LYS A 133 5.48 12.73 -8.04
N SER A 134 4.51 13.41 -7.43
CA SER A 134 3.62 14.40 -8.07
C SER A 134 2.62 13.85 -9.10
N LEU A 135 2.50 12.54 -9.23
CA LEU A 135 1.63 11.88 -10.20
C LEU A 135 0.24 11.56 -9.65
N ARG A 136 -0.72 11.37 -10.58
CA ARG A 136 -2.06 10.91 -10.27
C ARG A 136 -2.26 9.49 -10.79
N PHE A 137 -2.87 8.64 -9.99
CA PHE A 137 -3.21 7.26 -10.30
C PHE A 137 -4.71 7.08 -10.15
N ARG A 138 -5.36 6.36 -11.07
CA ARG A 138 -6.76 5.98 -10.91
C ARG A 138 -7.07 4.59 -11.43
N ASN A 139 -8.09 3.98 -10.84
CA ASN A 139 -8.75 2.77 -11.31
C ASN A 139 -7.77 1.63 -11.63
N SER A 140 -6.86 1.31 -10.70
CA SER A 140 -6.03 0.11 -10.87
C SER A 140 -6.89 -1.15 -10.85
N ALA A 141 -6.51 -2.18 -11.62
CA ALA A 141 -7.15 -3.48 -11.57
C ALA A 141 -6.89 -4.21 -10.24
N GLN A 142 -5.77 -3.91 -9.59
CA GLN A 142 -5.37 -4.42 -8.27
C GLN A 142 -4.64 -3.29 -7.53
N SER A 143 -3.54 -3.54 -6.80
CA SER A 143 -2.77 -2.48 -6.15
C SER A 143 -2.25 -1.45 -7.16
N HIS A 144 -2.16 -0.17 -6.79
CA HIS A 144 -1.68 0.88 -7.69
C HIS A 144 -0.16 0.86 -7.80
N VAL A 145 0.53 0.78 -6.66
CA VAL A 145 1.99 0.70 -6.61
C VAL A 145 2.41 -0.52 -5.77
N LEU A 146 3.34 -1.31 -6.31
CA LEU A 146 4.06 -2.36 -5.59
C LEU A 146 5.54 -1.99 -5.44
N VAL A 147 6.05 -2.00 -4.22
CA VAL A 147 7.48 -1.91 -3.91
C VAL A 147 7.94 -3.28 -3.41
N MET A 148 8.76 -3.97 -4.19
CA MET A 148 9.21 -5.34 -3.92
C MET A 148 10.73 -5.46 -4.06
N GLY A 149 11.39 -6.10 -3.09
CA GLY A 149 12.83 -6.36 -3.17
C GLY A 149 13.68 -5.08 -3.19
N SER A 150 13.12 -3.94 -2.79
CA SER A 150 13.67 -2.62 -3.13
C SER A 150 14.19 -1.87 -1.91
N GLN A 151 15.15 -0.97 -2.13
CA GLN A 151 15.78 -0.19 -1.06
C GLN A 151 15.82 1.31 -1.39
N ASN A 152 15.59 2.16 -0.38
CA ASN A 152 15.62 3.62 -0.52
C ASN A 152 14.62 4.11 -1.58
N VAL A 153 13.33 3.98 -1.27
CA VAL A 153 12.23 4.35 -2.16
C VAL A 153 11.43 5.49 -1.53
N LEU A 154 11.36 6.63 -2.22
CA LEU A 154 10.54 7.78 -1.84
C LEU A 154 9.31 7.86 -2.74
N ILE A 155 8.13 7.78 -2.14
CA ILE A 155 6.83 8.03 -2.78
C ILE A 155 6.27 9.31 -2.15
N LYS A 156 6.10 10.37 -2.95
CA LYS A 156 5.75 11.68 -2.41
C LYS A 156 4.79 12.48 -3.30
N ASP A 157 3.87 13.23 -2.70
CA ASP A 157 2.97 14.14 -3.43
C ASP A 157 2.12 13.43 -4.50
N ILE A 158 1.81 12.14 -4.33
CA ILE A 158 0.97 11.41 -5.29
C ILE A 158 -0.50 11.46 -4.86
N LYS A 159 -1.40 11.21 -5.82
CA LYS A 159 -2.83 11.09 -5.57
C LYS A 159 -3.38 9.83 -6.20
N ILE A 160 -4.01 8.98 -5.40
CA ILE A 160 -4.60 7.72 -5.83
C ILE A 160 -6.11 7.78 -5.67
N LYS A 161 -6.85 7.37 -6.70
CA LYS A 161 -8.31 7.33 -6.68
C LYS A 161 -8.90 6.11 -7.40
N SER A 162 -9.53 5.23 -6.66
CA SER A 162 -10.41 4.16 -7.16
C SER A 162 -11.72 4.14 -6.36
N PRO A 163 -12.81 3.57 -6.90
CA PRO A 163 -14.07 3.45 -6.17
C PRO A 163 -13.92 2.64 -4.87
N GLU A 164 -14.66 2.99 -3.82
CA GLU A 164 -14.64 2.25 -2.53
C GLU A 164 -14.98 0.76 -2.69
N VAL A 165 -15.82 0.42 -3.68
CA VAL A 165 -16.23 -0.96 -3.96
C VAL A 165 -15.26 -1.72 -4.87
N SER A 166 -14.14 -1.12 -5.28
CA SER A 166 -13.18 -1.76 -6.19
C SER A 166 -12.27 -2.74 -5.42
N PRO A 167 -12.31 -4.05 -5.72
CA PRO A 167 -11.66 -5.07 -4.91
C PRO A 167 -10.13 -5.01 -5.05
N ASN A 168 -9.41 -5.15 -3.92
CA ASN A 168 -7.96 -5.28 -3.87
C ASN A 168 -7.19 -4.12 -4.52
N THR A 169 -7.77 -2.92 -4.51
CA THR A 169 -7.17 -1.72 -5.12
C THR A 169 -6.28 -0.95 -4.16
N ASP A 170 -5.37 -1.65 -3.48
CA ASP A 170 -4.45 -1.05 -2.51
C ASP A 170 -3.73 0.17 -3.10
N GLY A 171 -3.46 1.20 -2.29
CA GLY A 171 -2.71 2.37 -2.72
C GLY A 171 -1.25 2.01 -2.99
N VAL A 172 -0.51 1.70 -1.94
CA VAL A 172 0.87 1.19 -2.02
C VAL A 172 0.99 -0.12 -1.25
N HIS A 173 1.40 -1.18 -1.94
CA HIS A 173 1.81 -2.44 -1.34
C HIS A 173 3.35 -2.50 -1.24
N ILE A 174 3.89 -2.87 -0.09
CA ILE A 174 5.33 -2.98 0.14
C ILE A 174 5.65 -4.39 0.65
N THR A 175 6.67 -5.03 0.09
CA THR A 175 7.16 -6.35 0.55
C THR A 175 8.65 -6.50 0.29
N SER A 176 9.36 -7.25 1.12
CA SER A 176 10.80 -7.54 0.97
C SER A 176 11.65 -6.29 0.70
N SER A 177 11.38 -5.18 1.38
CA SER A 177 11.92 -3.86 1.03
C SER A 177 12.32 -3.06 2.26
N SER A 178 13.23 -2.10 2.09
CA SER A 178 13.68 -1.26 3.20
C SER A 178 14.01 0.18 2.88
N ALA A 179 14.00 1.02 3.92
CA ALA A 179 14.14 2.47 3.77
C ALA A 179 13.12 3.03 2.77
N VAL A 180 11.84 2.73 3.00
CA VAL A 180 10.73 3.23 2.18
C VAL A 180 10.09 4.42 2.89
N SER A 181 9.80 5.49 2.16
CA SER A 181 9.10 6.65 2.69
C SER A 181 7.94 7.03 1.79
N ILE A 182 6.74 7.06 2.37
CA ILE A 182 5.50 7.49 1.73
C ILE A 182 5.05 8.77 2.42
N THR A 183 4.95 9.87 1.69
CA THR A 183 4.62 11.15 2.31
C THR A 183 3.77 12.09 1.47
N HIS A 184 2.99 12.96 2.12
CA HIS A 184 2.18 13.99 1.44
C HIS A 184 1.27 13.40 0.35
N THR A 185 0.59 12.30 0.66
CA THR A 185 -0.14 11.51 -0.34
C THR A 185 -1.62 11.38 0.02
N ASP A 186 -2.48 11.48 -0.98
CA ASP A 186 -3.92 11.27 -0.87
C ASP A 186 -4.30 9.90 -1.44
N PHE A 187 -4.95 9.06 -0.63
CA PHE A 187 -5.50 7.77 -1.04
C PHE A 187 -7.03 7.75 -0.93
N ALA A 188 -7.67 7.39 -2.03
CA ALA A 188 -9.04 6.89 -2.07
C ALA A 188 -9.02 5.55 -2.81
N THR A 189 -9.30 4.45 -2.11
CA THR A 189 -9.14 3.08 -2.60
C THR A 189 -10.35 2.25 -2.22
N GLY A 190 -10.45 1.03 -2.78
CA GLY A 190 -11.39 0.02 -2.28
C GLY A 190 -10.75 -1.04 -1.38
N ASP A 191 -9.46 -0.91 -1.08
CA ASP A 191 -8.73 -1.74 -0.11
C ASP A 191 -7.75 -0.86 0.70
N ASP A 192 -6.65 -1.41 1.21
CA ASP A 192 -5.66 -0.71 2.03
C ASP A 192 -5.08 0.54 1.34
N CYS A 193 -4.99 1.67 2.04
CA CYS A 193 -4.25 2.83 1.53
C CYS A 193 -2.76 2.49 1.42
N VAL A 194 -2.24 1.82 2.45
CA VAL A 194 -0.89 1.24 2.47
C VAL A 194 -0.97 -0.15 3.10
N SER A 195 -0.48 -1.17 2.41
CA SER A 195 -0.36 -2.53 2.91
C SER A 195 1.10 -2.96 2.99
N ILE A 196 1.51 -3.48 4.15
CA ILE A 196 2.90 -3.78 4.48
C ILE A 196 3.02 -5.28 4.65
N GLY A 197 3.61 -5.93 3.65
CA GLY A 197 3.89 -7.35 3.60
C GLY A 197 5.10 -7.77 4.43
N ASP A 198 5.55 -8.99 4.18
CA ASP A 198 6.69 -9.61 4.87
C ASP A 198 8.03 -8.96 4.46
N GLN A 199 9.06 -9.15 5.30
CA GLN A 199 10.43 -8.71 5.08
C GLN A 199 10.57 -7.21 4.83
N VAL A 200 9.73 -6.41 5.49
CA VAL A 200 9.78 -4.95 5.44
C VAL A 200 10.43 -4.40 6.70
N HIS A 201 11.47 -3.57 6.53
CA HIS A 201 12.13 -2.88 7.63
C HIS A 201 12.41 -1.41 7.32
N ASN A 202 12.33 -0.53 8.33
CA ASN A 202 12.57 0.91 8.17
C ASN A 202 11.63 1.55 7.12
N LEU A 203 10.34 1.62 7.45
CA LEU A 203 9.29 2.24 6.63
C LEU A 203 8.69 3.44 7.36
N SER A 204 8.46 4.53 6.64
CA SER A 204 7.70 5.69 7.14
C SER A 204 6.50 5.99 6.24
N VAL A 205 5.32 6.18 6.84
CA VAL A 205 4.09 6.65 6.20
C VAL A 205 3.67 7.91 6.93
N THR A 206 3.85 9.08 6.31
CA THR A 206 3.67 10.37 7.00
C THR A 206 2.87 11.40 6.20
N PHE A 207 2.06 12.23 6.85
CA PHE A 207 1.28 13.28 6.17
C PHE A 207 0.40 12.70 5.06
N VAL A 208 -0.43 11.71 5.42
CA VAL A 208 -1.27 10.97 4.48
C VAL A 208 -2.75 11.21 4.79
N ASN A 209 -3.54 11.45 3.75
CA ASN A 209 -4.99 11.34 3.83
C ASN A 209 -5.40 9.98 3.26
N CYS A 210 -6.10 9.17 4.04
CA CYS A 210 -6.53 7.82 3.68
C CYS A 210 -8.06 7.71 3.82
N GLY A 211 -8.77 7.54 2.71
CA GLY A 211 -10.23 7.43 2.78
C GLY A 211 -10.96 7.75 1.47
N PRO A 212 -11.91 6.89 1.03
CA PRO A 212 -12.27 5.58 1.59
C PRO A 212 -11.17 4.51 1.38
N GLY A 213 -11.34 3.34 2.00
CA GLY A 213 -10.38 2.21 1.95
C GLY A 213 -10.31 1.40 3.25
N HIS A 214 -9.28 0.57 3.39
CA HIS A 214 -9.09 -0.33 4.54
C HIS A 214 -8.07 0.15 5.59
N GLY A 215 -7.50 1.34 5.42
CA GLY A 215 -6.57 1.94 6.37
C GLY A 215 -5.10 1.74 6.00
N VAL A 216 -4.23 1.83 7.01
CA VAL A 216 -2.80 1.46 6.91
C VAL A 216 -2.61 0.15 7.67
N SER A 217 -2.16 -0.87 6.96
CA SER A 217 -2.18 -2.24 7.45
C SER A 217 -0.81 -2.89 7.40
N VAL A 218 -0.32 -3.34 8.55
CA VAL A 218 0.75 -4.34 8.63
C VAL A 218 0.15 -5.72 8.43
N GLY A 219 0.45 -6.34 7.30
CA GLY A 219 0.04 -7.67 6.90
C GLY A 219 -0.96 -7.74 5.74
N SER A 220 -1.58 -8.89 5.48
CA SER A 220 -1.60 -10.07 6.36
C SER A 220 -0.29 -10.85 6.36
N LEU A 221 0.20 -11.23 7.54
CA LEU A 221 1.49 -11.94 7.69
C LEU A 221 1.32 -13.37 8.19
N GLY A 222 2.25 -14.27 7.85
CA GLY A 222 2.31 -15.63 8.42
C GLY A 222 1.32 -16.63 7.82
N ARG A 223 0.77 -16.35 6.63
CA ARG A 223 -0.18 -17.24 5.95
C ARG A 223 0.44 -18.63 5.77
N GLY A 224 -0.30 -19.68 6.13
CA GLY A 224 0.17 -21.06 6.02
C GLY A 224 1.25 -21.44 7.05
N GLY A 225 1.36 -20.71 8.16
CA GLY A 225 2.37 -20.98 9.20
C GLY A 225 3.77 -20.51 8.83
N THR A 226 3.88 -19.57 7.88
CA THR A 226 5.15 -19.03 7.42
C THR A 226 5.80 -18.14 8.48
N GLU A 227 7.13 -18.15 8.50
CA GLU A 227 7.93 -17.22 9.30
C GLU A 227 8.04 -15.88 8.58
N VAL A 228 7.78 -14.79 9.30
CA VAL A 228 7.81 -13.42 8.78
C VAL A 228 8.64 -12.50 9.65
N ALA A 229 9.13 -11.41 9.07
CA ALA A 229 9.86 -10.38 9.80
C ALA A 229 9.47 -8.98 9.30
N VAL A 230 8.86 -8.20 10.19
CA VAL A 230 8.53 -6.79 9.94
C VAL A 230 9.00 -5.95 11.12
N GLU A 231 9.77 -4.89 10.86
CA GLU A 231 10.27 -4.03 11.93
C GLU A 231 10.45 -2.56 11.56
N ASP A 232 10.50 -1.70 12.58
CA ASP A 232 10.80 -0.28 12.46
C ASP A 232 9.86 0.44 11.46
N ILE A 233 8.57 0.42 11.79
CA ILE A 233 7.51 1.02 10.98
C ILE A 233 6.94 2.24 11.71
N LEU A 234 7.02 3.40 11.07
CA LEU A 234 6.38 4.63 11.54
C LEU A 234 5.18 4.99 10.66
N VAL A 235 4.01 5.13 11.27
CA VAL A 235 2.80 5.65 10.65
C VAL A 235 2.38 6.89 11.44
N ALA A 236 2.58 8.08 10.87
CA ALA A 236 2.37 9.31 11.61
C ALA A 236 1.70 10.43 10.82
N HIS A 237 1.00 11.35 11.49
CA HIS A 237 0.32 12.47 10.82
C HIS A 237 -0.65 11.98 9.72
N VAL A 238 -1.48 10.98 10.05
CA VAL A 238 -2.41 10.36 9.10
C VAL A 238 -3.85 10.71 9.46
N ASN A 239 -4.61 11.14 8.45
CA ASN A 239 -6.05 11.35 8.56
C ASN A 239 -6.78 10.19 7.89
N PHE A 240 -7.51 9.40 8.66
CA PHE A 240 -8.39 8.36 8.14
C PHE A 240 -9.82 8.87 8.05
N THR A 241 -10.43 8.79 6.87
CA THR A 241 -11.82 9.24 6.64
C THR A 241 -12.63 8.13 6.00
N GLY A 242 -13.69 7.69 6.69
CA GLY A 242 -14.63 6.73 6.12
C GLY A 242 -14.07 5.33 5.87
N THR A 243 -12.87 5.00 6.36
CA THR A 243 -12.23 3.70 6.14
C THR A 243 -12.82 2.58 7.01
N THR A 244 -12.61 1.33 6.61
CA THR A 244 -12.99 0.17 7.44
C THR A 244 -12.02 -0.04 8.61
N ASN A 245 -10.77 0.35 8.47
CA ASN A 245 -9.81 0.34 9.59
C ASN A 245 -8.93 1.58 9.55
N GLY A 246 -8.28 1.87 10.68
CA GLY A 246 -7.28 2.92 10.82
C GLY A 246 -5.88 2.34 10.85
N ALA A 247 -5.31 2.29 12.05
CA ALA A 247 -4.04 1.66 12.36
C ALA A 247 -4.24 0.16 12.57
N ARG A 248 -3.84 -0.68 11.59
CA ARG A 248 -4.10 -2.11 11.59
C ARG A 248 -2.83 -2.95 11.58
N ILE A 249 -2.81 -4.01 12.39
CA ILE A 249 -1.89 -5.14 12.28
C ILE A 249 -2.74 -6.42 12.11
N LYS A 250 -2.48 -7.21 11.07
CA LYS A 250 -3.23 -8.44 10.75
C LYS A 250 -2.27 -9.60 10.50
N THR A 251 -2.41 -10.69 11.25
CA THR A 251 -1.59 -11.89 11.08
C THR A 251 -2.47 -13.12 11.00
N TRP A 252 -2.04 -14.11 10.22
CA TRP A 252 -2.69 -15.41 10.15
C TRP A 252 -2.36 -16.24 11.40
N PRO A 253 -3.33 -17.04 11.87
CA PRO A 253 -3.07 -18.05 12.89
C PRO A 253 -2.00 -19.04 12.42
N GLY A 254 -1.18 -19.52 13.36
CA GLY A 254 -0.07 -20.44 13.09
C GLY A 254 1.20 -19.80 12.54
N GLY A 255 1.15 -18.54 12.09
CA GLY A 255 2.33 -17.80 11.63
C GLY A 255 3.44 -17.71 12.68
N THR A 256 4.68 -17.54 12.25
CA THR A 256 5.86 -17.44 13.13
C THR A 256 6.71 -16.21 12.79
N GLY A 257 7.79 -15.97 13.52
CA GLY A 257 8.62 -14.78 13.36
C GLY A 257 8.07 -13.59 14.15
N TYR A 258 8.27 -12.36 13.66
CA TYR A 258 7.97 -11.15 14.43
C TYR A 258 7.42 -9.97 13.63
N VAL A 259 6.63 -9.15 14.34
CA VAL A 259 6.30 -7.76 14.01
C VAL A 259 6.74 -6.91 15.20
N ARG A 260 7.71 -6.02 15.04
CA ARG A 260 8.23 -5.23 16.18
C ARG A 260 8.57 -3.79 15.86
N GLY A 261 8.51 -2.92 16.87
CA GLY A 261 8.92 -1.52 16.69
C GLY A 261 7.98 -0.78 15.75
N ILE A 262 6.68 -0.92 15.98
CA ILE A 262 5.64 -0.25 15.19
C ILE A 262 5.17 0.98 15.98
N GLU A 263 5.19 2.14 15.35
CA GLU A 263 4.74 3.39 15.96
C GLU A 263 3.64 4.03 15.11
N PHE A 264 2.46 4.16 15.72
CA PHE A 264 1.33 4.92 15.23
C PHE A 264 1.23 6.22 16.04
N PHE A 265 1.48 7.37 15.40
CA PHE A 265 1.62 8.65 16.10
C PHE A 265 0.85 9.80 15.44
N ASP A 266 0.11 10.58 16.21
CA ASP A 266 -0.64 11.75 15.70
C ASP A 266 -1.58 11.39 14.54
N ILE A 267 -2.64 10.66 14.87
CA ILE A 267 -3.59 10.12 13.89
C ILE A 267 -4.99 10.66 14.17
N ARG A 268 -5.70 11.05 13.10
CA ARG A 268 -7.08 11.51 13.18
C ARG A 268 -8.01 10.53 12.48
N PHE A 269 -9.14 10.23 13.12
CA PHE A 269 -10.18 9.35 12.60
C PHE A 269 -11.47 10.12 12.35
N THR A 270 -12.07 9.95 11.18
CA THR A 270 -13.38 10.50 10.85
C THR A 270 -14.27 9.38 10.33
N SER A 271 -15.22 8.94 11.15
CA SER A 271 -16.20 7.89 10.84
C SER A 271 -15.55 6.60 10.32
N VAL A 272 -14.51 6.12 11.01
CA VAL A 272 -13.79 4.88 10.70
C VAL A 272 -14.46 3.70 11.40
N GLN A 273 -14.51 2.49 10.84
CA GLN A 273 -15.12 1.35 11.55
C GLN A 273 -14.19 0.89 12.69
N ASN A 274 -12.98 0.43 12.38
CA ASN A 274 -12.03 -0.05 13.41
C ASN A 274 -10.79 0.87 13.47
N PRO A 275 -10.81 2.00 14.22
CA PRO A 275 -9.69 2.93 14.32
C PRO A 275 -8.35 2.28 14.70
N ILE A 276 -8.33 1.41 15.71
CA ILE A 276 -7.12 0.75 16.21
C ILE A 276 -7.38 -0.74 16.27
N ILE A 277 -6.60 -1.54 15.54
CA ILE A 277 -6.82 -2.98 15.46
C ILE A 277 -5.53 -3.81 15.38
N ILE A 278 -5.47 -4.84 16.21
CA ILE A 278 -4.59 -6.00 16.06
C ILE A 278 -5.49 -7.23 15.91
N ASP A 279 -5.34 -7.96 14.80
CA ASP A 279 -6.09 -9.18 14.51
C ASP A 279 -5.13 -10.32 14.17
N GLN A 280 -4.85 -11.20 15.14
CA GLN A 280 -4.05 -12.40 14.93
C GLN A 280 -4.83 -13.62 14.44
N PHE A 281 -6.13 -13.44 14.17
CA PHE A 281 -7.04 -14.48 13.69
C PHE A 281 -7.51 -14.20 12.26
N TYR A 282 -6.72 -13.45 11.50
CA TYR A 282 -7.08 -13.02 10.16
C TYR A 282 -7.36 -14.21 9.23
N GLY A 283 -8.51 -14.17 8.54
CA GLY A 283 -8.93 -15.21 7.60
C GLY A 283 -9.44 -16.50 8.25
N CYS A 284 -9.61 -16.53 9.58
CA CYS A 284 -10.30 -17.62 10.28
C CYS A 284 -11.80 -17.64 10.01
N ALA A 285 -12.35 -18.83 9.76
CA ALA A 285 -13.78 -19.09 9.94
C ALA A 285 -14.13 -19.07 11.45
N PRO A 286 -15.44 -18.98 11.83
CA PRO A 286 -15.88 -18.94 13.22
C PRO A 286 -15.38 -20.10 14.11
N ASN A 287 -14.94 -21.21 13.49
CA ASN A 287 -14.51 -22.44 14.15
C ASN A 287 -12.98 -22.57 14.20
N CYS A 288 -12.23 -21.48 14.01
CA CYS A 288 -10.79 -21.53 14.26
C CYS A 288 -10.60 -21.99 15.71
N VAL A 289 -10.11 -23.23 15.88
CA VAL A 289 -9.40 -23.59 17.11
C VAL A 289 -8.40 -22.46 17.26
N GLN A 290 -8.56 -21.61 18.28
CA GLN A 290 -7.64 -20.50 18.53
C GLN A 290 -6.24 -21.11 18.44
N THR A 291 -5.55 -20.94 17.32
CA THR A 291 -4.28 -21.63 17.16
C THR A 291 -3.41 -20.92 18.16
N GLU A 292 -2.93 -21.68 19.12
CA GLU A 292 -2.30 -21.12 20.31
C GLU A 292 -1.06 -20.28 19.96
N LYS A 293 -0.54 -20.41 18.72
CA LYS A 293 0.59 -19.68 18.17
C LYS A 293 0.17 -18.75 17.02
N ALA A 294 0.74 -17.55 17.01
CA ALA A 294 0.74 -16.62 15.89
C ALA A 294 2.09 -15.86 15.85
N VAL A 295 2.28 -15.02 14.84
CA VAL A 295 3.47 -14.15 14.71
C VAL A 295 3.66 -13.35 16.00
N HIS A 296 4.87 -13.25 16.53
CA HIS A 296 5.05 -12.49 17.77
C HIS A 296 4.97 -10.98 17.49
N ILE A 297 4.05 -10.28 18.16
CA ILE A 297 3.90 -8.83 18.04
C ILE A 297 4.45 -8.18 19.31
N GLU A 298 5.46 -7.34 19.19
CA GLU A 298 6.04 -6.63 20.34
C GLU A 298 6.34 -5.16 20.05
N LYS A 299 6.44 -4.33 21.10
CA LYS A 299 6.89 -2.93 21.00
C LYS A 299 6.05 -2.10 20.00
N VAL A 300 4.73 -2.19 20.16
CA VAL A 300 3.77 -1.41 19.38
C VAL A 300 3.33 -0.18 20.18
N LYS A 301 3.46 1.01 19.61
CA LYS A 301 3.06 2.27 20.24
C LYS A 301 1.90 2.90 19.49
N TYR A 302 0.86 3.28 20.22
CA TYR A 302 -0.26 4.08 19.74
C TYR A 302 -0.29 5.39 20.54
N MET A 303 -0.10 6.53 19.88
CA MET A 303 0.12 7.79 20.59
C MET A 303 -0.56 8.98 19.90
N LYS A 304 -1.23 9.84 20.68
CA LYS A 304 -1.93 11.05 20.20
C LYS A 304 -2.92 10.74 19.09
N MET A 305 -3.87 9.86 19.37
CA MET A 305 -4.83 9.39 18.36
C MET A 305 -6.23 9.81 18.76
N SER A 306 -6.99 10.41 17.85
CA SER A 306 -8.31 10.94 18.21
C SER A 306 -9.27 11.00 17.05
N GLY A 307 -10.56 11.08 17.35
CA GLY A 307 -11.60 11.26 16.35
C GLY A 307 -12.76 10.29 16.57
N THR A 308 -13.38 9.83 15.48
CA THR A 308 -14.64 9.09 15.59
C THR A 308 -14.63 7.69 14.99
N SER A 309 -15.30 6.78 15.69
CA SER A 309 -15.65 5.45 15.19
C SER A 309 -17.11 5.40 14.74
N ARG A 310 -17.41 4.61 13.70
CA ARG A 310 -18.79 4.32 13.26
C ARG A 310 -19.26 2.92 13.63
N THR A 311 -18.46 2.15 14.37
CA THR A 311 -18.86 0.87 14.99
C THR A 311 -18.54 0.88 16.47
N GLU A 312 -19.25 0.07 17.25
CA GLU A 312 -19.16 0.06 18.71
C GLU A 312 -17.74 -0.29 19.21
N VAL A 313 -17.08 -1.27 18.60
CA VAL A 313 -15.70 -1.64 18.98
C VAL A 313 -14.72 -0.73 18.23
N ALA A 314 -14.21 0.30 18.90
CA ALA A 314 -13.28 1.27 18.31
C ALA A 314 -11.81 0.85 18.47
N MET A 315 -11.50 0.11 19.55
CA MET A 315 -10.17 -0.48 19.78
C MET A 315 -10.31 -1.99 19.90
N LYS A 316 -9.69 -2.74 18.99
CA LYS A 316 -9.77 -4.20 18.92
C LYS A 316 -8.38 -4.82 18.90
N LEU A 317 -7.89 -5.32 20.03
CA LEU A 317 -6.54 -5.89 20.16
C LEU A 317 -6.62 -7.39 20.49
N GLU A 318 -6.71 -8.22 19.47
CA GLU A 318 -6.86 -9.67 19.62
C GLU A 318 -5.57 -10.40 19.27
N CYS A 319 -4.87 -10.86 20.31
CA CYS A 319 -3.63 -11.61 20.21
C CYS A 319 -3.81 -13.08 20.61
N SER A 320 -2.85 -13.91 20.21
CA SER A 320 -2.85 -15.35 20.46
C SER A 320 -2.33 -15.67 21.88
N GLY A 321 -2.95 -16.66 22.54
CA GLY A 321 -2.71 -16.96 23.95
C GLY A 321 -1.30 -17.43 24.32
N LYS A 322 -0.60 -18.24 23.50
CA LYS A 322 0.80 -18.64 23.82
C LYS A 322 1.83 -17.61 23.38
N ASN A 323 1.48 -16.73 22.43
CA ASN A 323 2.35 -15.67 21.93
C ASN A 323 1.68 -14.31 22.14
N ALA A 324 1.32 -14.01 23.39
CA ALA A 324 0.69 -12.75 23.78
C ALA A 324 1.46 -11.56 23.21
N CYS A 325 0.72 -10.54 22.75
CA CYS A 325 1.35 -9.30 22.34
C CYS A 325 2.01 -8.65 23.55
N SER A 326 3.25 -8.18 23.40
CA SER A 326 4.03 -7.65 24.52
C SER A 326 4.51 -6.22 24.27
N ASN A 327 4.74 -5.46 25.34
CA ASN A 327 5.21 -4.07 25.24
C ASN A 327 4.31 -3.19 24.35
N VAL A 328 2.99 -3.40 24.39
CA VAL A 328 2.03 -2.51 23.74
C VAL A 328 1.86 -1.26 24.59
N PHE A 329 2.06 -0.09 24.01
CA PHE A 329 1.96 1.18 24.72
C PHE A 329 0.90 2.07 24.09
N MET A 330 -0.01 2.60 24.92
CA MET A 330 -1.01 3.57 24.49
C MET A 330 -0.88 4.87 25.26
N ARG A 331 -0.90 6.01 24.55
CA ARG A 331 -0.91 7.32 25.20
C ARG A 331 -1.77 8.32 24.45
N ASP A 332 -2.61 9.06 25.19
CA ASP A 332 -3.44 10.14 24.65
C ASP A 332 -4.32 9.67 23.47
N ILE A 333 -5.20 8.71 23.76
CA ILE A 333 -6.20 8.15 22.84
C ILE A 333 -7.57 8.72 23.19
N ASP A 334 -8.26 9.35 22.23
CA ASP A 334 -9.59 9.94 22.44
C ASP A 334 -10.54 9.68 21.25
N LEU A 335 -11.26 8.57 21.33
CA LEU A 335 -12.20 8.11 20.32
C LEU A 335 -13.64 8.26 20.82
N SER A 336 -14.50 8.84 19.99
CA SER A 336 -15.92 9.02 20.26
C SER A 336 -16.79 8.34 19.20
N PRO A 337 -18.08 8.08 19.49
CA PRO A 337 -19.00 7.57 18.49
C PRO A 337 -19.27 8.57 17.35
N ALA A 338 -19.70 8.06 16.19
CA ALA A 338 -20.25 8.80 15.05
C ALA A 338 -21.33 7.98 14.34
N ASN A 339 -22.07 8.60 13.41
CA ASN A 339 -23.09 7.93 12.58
C ASN A 339 -24.20 7.23 13.38
N GLY A 340 -24.57 7.77 14.55
CA GLY A 340 -25.73 7.32 15.33
C GLY A 340 -25.48 6.12 16.24
N ILE A 341 -24.22 5.69 16.44
CA ILE A 341 -23.89 4.77 17.55
C ILE A 341 -23.81 5.55 18.88
N ASP A 342 -24.23 4.93 19.98
CA ASP A 342 -24.36 5.61 21.28
C ASP A 342 -23.02 5.73 22.03
N SER A 343 -22.16 4.73 21.87
CA SER A 343 -20.87 4.67 22.57
C SER A 343 -19.86 3.82 21.82
N VAL A 344 -18.60 3.94 22.22
CA VAL A 344 -17.50 3.12 21.71
C VAL A 344 -16.83 2.38 22.86
N THR A 345 -16.30 1.20 22.56
CA THR A 345 -15.69 0.28 23.53
C THR A 345 -14.33 -0.24 23.03
N SER A 346 -13.62 -0.91 23.93
CA SER A 346 -12.35 -1.58 23.66
C SER A 346 -12.50 -3.08 23.92
N LEU A 347 -11.93 -3.90 23.04
CA LEU A 347 -11.85 -5.36 23.17
C LEU A 347 -10.38 -5.78 23.11
N CYS A 348 -9.93 -6.55 24.10
CA CYS A 348 -8.55 -7.03 24.17
C CYS A 348 -8.51 -8.51 24.57
N SER A 349 -7.61 -9.25 23.94
CA SER A 349 -7.30 -10.65 24.28
C SER A 349 -5.81 -10.87 24.23
N PHE A 350 -5.20 -11.28 25.35
CA PHE A 350 -3.77 -11.62 25.45
C PHE A 350 -2.82 -10.49 25.02
N VAL A 351 -3.08 -9.27 25.50
CA VAL A 351 -2.27 -8.08 25.24
C VAL A 351 -1.67 -7.57 26.55
N GLN A 352 -0.34 -7.53 26.60
CA GLN A 352 0.42 -7.02 27.75
C GLN A 352 1.04 -5.68 27.40
N GLY A 353 0.88 -4.71 28.29
CA GLY A 353 1.32 -3.36 27.99
C GLY A 353 1.10 -2.33 29.09
N SER A 354 1.10 -1.07 28.69
CA SER A 354 0.83 0.03 29.61
C SER A 354 0.12 1.18 28.90
N THR A 355 -0.52 2.01 29.71
CA THR A 355 -1.24 3.19 29.23
C THR A 355 -0.77 4.44 29.97
N GLN A 356 -0.84 5.60 29.31
CA GLN A 356 -0.52 6.88 29.91
C GLN A 356 -1.46 7.97 29.39
N GLY A 357 -1.84 8.94 30.23
CA GLY A 357 -2.66 10.08 29.80
C GLY A 357 -4.12 9.70 29.55
N THR A 358 -4.78 10.43 28.65
CA THR A 358 -6.19 10.19 28.32
C THR A 358 -6.33 8.92 27.48
N ILE A 359 -7.26 8.04 27.85
CA ILE A 359 -7.58 6.83 27.09
C ILE A 359 -9.10 6.67 27.04
N ARG A 360 -9.70 7.00 25.89
CA ARG A 360 -11.13 6.89 25.61
C ARG A 360 -11.33 6.17 24.27
N PRO A 361 -12.12 5.09 24.20
CA PRO A 361 -12.72 4.37 25.33
C PRO A 361 -11.66 3.79 26.28
N SER A 362 -12.07 3.41 27.50
CA SER A 362 -11.15 2.83 28.49
C SER A 362 -10.37 1.66 27.88
N SER A 363 -9.06 1.64 28.10
CA SER A 363 -8.22 0.53 27.61
C SER A 363 -8.51 -0.76 28.36
N CYS A 364 -8.32 -1.88 27.64
CA CYS A 364 -8.40 -3.23 28.13
C CYS A 364 -7.05 -3.97 28.13
N ILE A 365 -5.94 -3.23 27.93
CA ILE A 365 -4.58 -3.77 28.01
C ILE A 365 -4.26 -4.13 29.46
N GLN A 366 -3.64 -5.30 29.68
CA GLN A 366 -3.26 -5.82 30.99
C GLN A 366 -1.80 -5.55 31.34
#